data_AF-A0A7M7K0Q6-F1
#
_entry.id   AF-A0A7M7K0Q6-F1
#
_cell.length_a   1.000
_cell.length_b   1.000
_cell.length_c   1.000
_cell.angle_alpha   90.00
_cell.angle_beta   90.00
_cell.angle_gamma   90.00
#
_symmetry.space_group_name_H-M   'P 1'
#
loop_
_entity.id
_entity.type
_entity.pdbx_description
1 polymer ?
#
loop_
_entity_poly.entity_id
_entity_poly.type
_entity_poly.pdbx_seq_one_letter_code
_entity_poly.pdbx_strand_id
1 'polypeptide(L)'
;MEEDLRAVLRCKKQEKAIALFQSRKQRGEGVYSFELRWTNPKFSGCRAFLVAQWKALFKLMMERVPEQRRYYEMVREEAACKLYFDLEFNKLLNPDVNGDSLTVKFVDFVCAQITSLTGINVAYEDVLILKSDSDRKYSAHLIVNVDEICFRNNQLRFSVRSL
;
A
#
# COMPACT_ATOMS: atom_id res chain seq x y z
N MET A 1 -7.80 27.69 3.30
CA MET A 1 -6.40 27.19 3.42
C MET A 1 -6.14 26.62 4.81
N GLU A 2 -6.55 27.31 5.87
CA GLU A 2 -6.40 26.84 7.27
C GLU A 2 -7.39 25.72 7.65
N GLU A 3 -8.58 25.72 7.05
CA GLU A 3 -9.63 24.71 7.25
C GLU A 3 -9.25 23.32 6.68
N ASP A 4 -8.55 23.29 5.53
CA ASP A 4 -8.04 22.06 4.91
C ASP A 4 -6.94 21.39 5.75
N LEU A 5 -6.11 22.18 6.45
CA LEU A 5 -5.06 21.65 7.31
C LEU A 5 -5.62 21.04 8.60
N ARG A 6 -6.78 21.51 9.09
CA ARG A 6 -7.52 20.86 10.19
C ARG A 6 -8.05 19.48 9.82
N ALA A 7 -8.22 19.20 8.52
CA ALA A 7 -8.62 17.88 8.05
C ALA A 7 -7.49 16.84 8.14
N VAL A 8 -6.22 17.27 8.24
CA VAL A 8 -5.04 16.41 8.41
C VAL A 8 -4.53 16.49 9.84
N LEU A 9 -4.79 15.44 10.62
CA LEU A 9 -4.33 15.37 12.01
C LEU A 9 -3.03 14.57 12.08
N ARG A 10 -2.02 15.13 12.75
CA ARG A 10 -0.69 14.51 12.90
C ARG A 10 -0.47 14.01 14.33
N CYS A 11 -0.04 12.76 14.45
CA CYS A 11 0.35 12.11 15.70
C CYS A 11 1.83 11.73 15.67
N LYS A 12 2.47 11.74 16.84
CA LYS A 12 3.85 11.23 17.02
C LYS A 12 3.92 9.71 17.22
N LYS A 13 2.82 9.10 17.65
CA LYS A 13 2.70 7.67 17.98
C LYS A 13 1.64 7.02 17.11
N GLN A 14 1.91 5.78 16.68
CA GLN A 14 1.04 5.03 15.77
C GLN A 14 -0.30 4.72 16.43
N GLU A 15 -0.28 4.30 17.69
CA GLU A 15 -1.47 3.90 18.44
C GLU A 15 -2.46 5.08 18.58
N LYS A 16 -1.92 6.30 18.75
CA LYS A 16 -2.73 7.52 18.79
C LYS A 16 -3.41 7.81 17.45
N ALA A 17 -2.70 7.61 16.34
CA ALA A 17 -3.29 7.78 15.01
C ALA A 17 -4.37 6.73 14.74
N ILE A 18 -4.16 5.48 15.16
CA ILE A 18 -5.15 4.41 15.04
C ILE A 18 -6.41 4.75 15.84
N ALA A 19 -6.27 5.16 17.11
CA ALA A 19 -7.42 5.55 17.94
C ALA A 19 -8.21 6.72 17.33
N LEU A 20 -7.49 7.72 16.82
CA LEU A 20 -8.09 8.88 16.17
C LEU A 20 -8.83 8.51 14.86
N PHE A 21 -8.22 7.65 14.04
CA PHE A 21 -8.85 7.12 12.84
C PHE A 21 -10.16 6.42 13.18
N GLN A 22 -10.16 5.53 14.18
CA GLN A 22 -11.35 4.79 14.58
C GLN A 22 -12.47 5.72 15.08
N SER A 23 -12.13 6.71 15.91
CA SER A 23 -13.08 7.72 16.37
C SER A 23 -13.70 8.54 15.22
N ARG A 24 -12.91 8.90 14.20
CA ARG A 24 -13.44 9.61 13.00
C ARG A 24 -14.30 8.70 12.13
N LYS A 25 -13.91 7.43 11.95
CA LYS A 25 -14.73 6.45 11.22
C LYS A 25 -16.08 6.18 11.89
N GLN A 26 -16.11 6.07 13.22
CA GLN A 26 -17.36 5.93 13.98
C GLN A 26 -18.32 7.12 13.79
N ARG A 27 -17.80 8.30 13.47
CA ARG A 27 -18.58 9.50 13.10
C ARG A 27 -19.00 9.54 11.63
N GLY A 28 -18.73 8.48 10.86
CA GLY A 28 -19.06 8.39 9.43
C GLY A 28 -18.09 9.14 8.51
N GLU A 29 -16.93 9.56 9.01
CA GLU A 29 -16.00 10.35 8.20
C GLU A 29 -15.17 9.48 7.22
N GLY A 30 -15.03 9.95 5.98
CA GLY A 30 -14.18 9.36 4.94
C GLY A 30 -12.68 9.58 5.17
N VAL A 31 -12.14 9.08 6.28
CA VAL A 31 -10.72 9.25 6.66
C VAL A 31 -9.85 8.03 6.33
N TYR A 32 -8.55 8.28 6.28
CA TYR A 32 -7.48 7.33 6.01
C TYR A 32 -6.29 7.62 6.95
N SER A 33 -5.43 6.63 7.16
CA SER A 33 -4.26 6.74 8.04
C SER A 33 -2.96 6.43 7.31
N PHE A 34 -1.95 7.28 7.49
CA PHE A 34 -0.67 7.17 6.79
C PHE A 34 0.51 7.39 7.73
N GLU A 35 1.59 6.65 7.52
CA GLU A 35 2.91 6.98 8.03
C GLU A 35 3.60 7.95 7.07
N LEU A 36 4.15 9.04 7.61
CA LEU A 36 5.03 9.97 6.92
C LEU A 36 6.45 9.77 7.43
N ARG A 37 7.38 9.43 6.53
CA ARG A 37 8.81 9.35 6.83
C ARG A 37 9.49 10.68 6.52
N TRP A 38 10.20 11.23 7.49
CA TRP A 38 10.94 12.47 7.30
C TRP A 38 12.16 12.25 6.40
N THR A 39 12.38 13.20 5.48
CA THR A 39 13.56 13.22 4.59
C THR A 39 14.68 14.12 5.10
N ASN A 40 14.39 14.98 6.08
CA ASN A 40 15.41 15.80 6.72
C ASN A 40 16.38 14.89 7.51
N PRO A 41 17.70 14.94 7.25
CA PRO A 41 18.69 14.11 7.93
C PRO A 41 18.63 14.19 9.46
N LYS A 42 18.28 15.36 10.01
CA LYS A 42 18.13 15.56 11.47
C LYS A 42 17.00 14.73 12.09
N PHE A 43 16.05 14.29 11.27
CA PHE A 43 14.91 13.46 11.66
C PHE A 43 14.93 12.12 10.91
N SER A 44 16.11 11.68 10.45
CA SER A 44 16.25 10.38 9.78
C SER A 44 15.75 9.26 10.70
N GLY A 45 14.95 8.37 10.15
CA GLY A 45 14.30 7.29 10.91
C GLY A 45 13.09 7.72 11.74
N CYS A 46 12.86 9.02 11.95
CA CYS A 46 11.65 9.49 12.60
C CYS A 46 10.43 9.29 11.69
N ARG A 47 9.30 8.96 12.33
CA ARG A 47 8.01 8.77 11.68
C ARG A 47 7.00 9.72 12.29
N ALA A 48 6.10 10.23 11.46
CA ALA A 48 4.88 10.87 11.91
C ALA A 48 3.70 10.07 11.36
N PHE A 49 2.55 10.13 12.03
CA PHE A 49 1.36 9.42 11.61
C PHE A 49 0.26 10.44 11.32
N LEU A 50 -0.40 10.30 10.19
CA LEU A 50 -1.40 11.23 9.69
C LEU A 50 -2.77 10.53 9.67
N VAL A 51 -3.83 11.25 10.06
CA VAL A 51 -5.22 10.85 9.88
C VAL A 51 -5.93 11.95 9.11
N ALA A 52 -6.37 11.66 7.89
CA ALA A 52 -6.87 12.66 6.98
C ALA A 52 -7.93 12.14 6.02
N GLN A 53 -8.74 13.06 5.49
CA GLN A 53 -9.50 12.79 4.27
C GLN A 53 -8.57 12.80 3.05
N TRP A 54 -8.89 11.99 2.03
CA TRP A 54 -8.03 11.81 0.85
C TRP A 54 -7.68 13.13 0.15
N LYS A 55 -8.65 14.02 -0.09
CA LYS A 55 -8.43 15.30 -0.77
C LYS A 55 -7.40 16.18 -0.05
N ALA A 56 -7.52 16.28 1.28
CA ALA A 56 -6.61 17.10 2.09
C ALA A 56 -5.19 16.50 2.13
N LEU A 57 -5.09 15.18 2.25
CA LEU A 57 -3.81 14.49 2.18
C LEU A 57 -3.14 14.66 0.82
N PHE A 58 -3.88 14.45 -0.26
CA PHE A 58 -3.36 14.56 -1.62
C PHE A 58 -2.79 15.95 -1.88
N LYS A 59 -3.51 17.01 -1.47
CA LYS A 59 -3.02 18.39 -1.54
C LYS A 59 -1.69 18.56 -0.78
N LEU A 60 -1.62 18.10 0.47
CA LEU A 60 -0.41 18.16 1.28
C LEU A 60 0.77 17.39 0.64
N MET A 61 0.50 16.26 -0.03
CA MET A 61 1.52 15.50 -0.75
C MET A 61 2.03 16.29 -1.95
N MET A 62 1.14 16.94 -2.70
CA MET A 62 1.49 17.67 -3.93
C MET A 62 2.26 18.97 -3.66
N GLU A 63 2.12 19.56 -2.48
CA GLU A 63 2.93 20.73 -2.05
C GLU A 63 4.42 20.39 -1.84
N ARG A 64 4.77 19.10 -1.73
CA ARG A 64 6.17 18.65 -1.56
C ARG A 64 6.78 18.25 -2.89
N VAL A 65 8.10 18.39 -3.02
CA VAL A 65 8.84 17.80 -4.15
C VAL A 65 8.78 16.27 -4.10
N PRO A 66 8.76 15.57 -5.25
CA PRO A 66 8.54 14.11 -5.32
C PRO A 66 9.42 13.28 -4.38
N GLU A 67 10.69 13.64 -4.23
CA GLU A 67 11.69 12.93 -3.42
C GLU A 67 11.36 12.95 -1.92
N GLN A 68 10.50 13.88 -1.50
CA GLN A 68 10.03 14.05 -0.13
C GLN A 68 8.67 13.41 0.13
N ARG A 69 8.02 12.82 -0.88
CA ARG A 69 6.69 12.21 -0.77
C ARG A 69 6.77 10.77 -0.27
N ARG A 70 7.29 10.57 0.95
CA ARG A 70 7.42 9.25 1.59
C ARG A 70 6.25 8.97 2.52
N TYR A 71 5.11 8.67 1.92
CA TYR A 71 3.86 8.35 2.60
C TYR A 71 3.57 6.85 2.43
N TYR A 72 3.24 6.18 3.53
CA TYR A 72 2.89 4.76 3.53
C TYR A 72 1.50 4.61 4.14
N GLU A 73 0.60 3.90 3.47
CA GLU A 73 -0.69 3.58 4.05
C GLU A 73 -0.49 2.69 5.28
N MET A 74 -1.20 3.02 6.36
CA MET A 74 -1.23 2.17 7.55
C MET A 74 -2.29 1.07 7.38
N VAL A 75 -1.86 -0.09 6.87
CA VAL A 75 -2.70 -1.29 6.85
C VAL A 75 -2.89 -1.79 8.29
N ARG A 76 -4.13 -2.05 8.69
CA ARG A 76 -4.50 -2.40 10.07
C ARG A 76 -4.64 -3.92 10.18
N GLU A 77 -4.09 -4.48 11.26
CA GLU A 77 -4.00 -5.93 11.47
C GLU A 77 -5.32 -6.70 11.46
N GLU A 78 -6.44 -6.03 11.76
CA GLU A 78 -7.78 -6.64 11.85
C GLU A 78 -8.80 -5.93 10.94
N ALA A 79 -8.32 -5.28 9.88
CA ALA A 79 -9.20 -4.63 8.91
C ALA A 79 -9.21 -5.40 7.59
N ALA A 80 -10.40 -5.53 7.01
CA ALA A 80 -10.53 -6.08 5.67
C ALA A 80 -9.65 -5.29 4.68
N CYS A 81 -8.94 -5.99 3.82
CA CYS A 81 -8.02 -5.41 2.86
C CYS A 81 -8.10 -6.12 1.50
N LYS A 82 -7.65 -5.42 0.46
CA LYS A 82 -7.42 -6.03 -0.85
C LYS A 82 -6.23 -7.00 -0.76
N LEU A 83 -6.17 -7.96 -1.68
CA LEU A 83 -4.96 -8.76 -1.87
C LEU A 83 -3.88 -7.88 -2.50
N TYR A 84 -2.69 -7.88 -1.92
CA TYR A 84 -1.55 -7.15 -2.45
C TYR A 84 -0.26 -7.96 -2.33
N PHE A 85 0.68 -7.68 -3.24
CA PHE A 85 1.99 -8.30 -3.27
C PHE A 85 3.08 -7.23 -3.37
N ASP A 86 4.22 -7.50 -2.76
CA ASP A 86 5.45 -6.74 -2.93
C ASP A 86 6.47 -7.66 -3.60
N LEU A 87 6.71 -7.44 -4.89
CA LEU A 87 7.63 -8.25 -5.69
C LEU A 87 8.96 -7.51 -5.81
N GLU A 88 10.03 -8.13 -5.34
CA GLU A 88 11.36 -7.56 -5.45
C GLU A 88 12.46 -8.60 -5.67
N PHE A 89 13.46 -8.24 -6.47
CA PHE A 89 14.71 -8.97 -6.57
C PHE A 89 15.87 -8.07 -7.01
N ASN A 90 17.09 -8.49 -6.71
CA ASN A 90 18.30 -7.80 -7.14
C ASN A 90 18.63 -8.18 -8.59
N LYS A 91 18.65 -7.21 -9.50
CA LYS A 91 18.90 -7.44 -10.94
C LYS A 91 20.31 -7.94 -11.22
N LEU A 92 21.30 -7.49 -10.44
CA LEU A 92 22.70 -7.91 -10.61
C LEU A 92 22.93 -9.38 -10.20
N LEU A 93 22.15 -9.87 -9.24
CA LEU A 93 22.19 -11.27 -8.81
C LEU A 93 21.30 -12.19 -9.67
N ASN A 94 20.47 -11.61 -10.53
CA ASN A 94 19.51 -12.33 -11.37
C ASN A 94 19.56 -11.77 -12.81
N PRO A 95 20.74 -11.83 -13.48
CA PRO A 95 20.95 -11.14 -14.76
C PRO A 95 20.05 -11.68 -15.89
N ASP A 96 19.66 -12.95 -15.81
CA ASP A 96 18.84 -13.61 -16.82
C ASP A 96 17.33 -13.49 -16.55
N VAL A 97 16.93 -12.82 -15.46
CA VAL A 97 15.52 -12.69 -15.07
C VAL A 97 14.91 -11.41 -15.61
N ASN A 98 13.95 -11.56 -16.53
CA ASN A 98 13.07 -10.47 -16.94
C ASN A 98 11.93 -10.29 -15.93
N GLY A 99 12.06 -9.27 -15.07
CA GLY A 99 11.08 -9.02 -14.02
C GLY A 99 9.68 -8.71 -14.53
N ASP A 100 9.53 -8.01 -15.66
CA ASP A 100 8.21 -7.69 -16.23
C ASP A 100 7.51 -8.95 -16.74
N SER A 101 8.24 -9.84 -17.43
CA SER A 101 7.70 -11.13 -17.85
C SER A 101 7.34 -12.03 -16.67
N LEU A 102 8.12 -11.99 -15.58
CA LEU A 102 7.82 -12.74 -14.37
C LEU A 102 6.58 -12.21 -13.66
N THR A 103 6.42 -10.89 -13.59
CA THR A 103 5.24 -10.24 -13.01
C THR A 103 3.98 -10.61 -13.79
N VAL A 104 4.02 -10.60 -15.13
CA VAL A 104 2.86 -11.04 -15.94
C VAL A 104 2.45 -12.48 -15.60
N LYS A 105 3.40 -13.41 -15.61
CA LYS A 105 3.12 -14.82 -15.26
C LYS A 105 2.60 -14.97 -13.83
N PHE A 106 3.13 -14.18 -12.91
CA PHE A 106 2.70 -14.18 -11.51
C PHE A 106 1.25 -13.69 -11.37
N VAL A 107 0.90 -12.60 -12.07
CA VAL A 107 -0.47 -12.07 -12.11
C VAL A 107 -1.42 -13.12 -12.69
N ASP A 108 -1.08 -13.72 -13.83
CA ASP A 108 -1.90 -14.77 -14.46
C ASP A 108 -2.16 -15.93 -13.49
N PHE A 109 -1.12 -16.38 -12.79
CA PHE A 109 -1.24 -17.42 -11.78
C PHE A 109 -2.17 -17.00 -10.63
N VAL A 110 -1.98 -15.80 -10.07
CA VAL A 110 -2.81 -15.30 -8.96
C VAL A 110 -4.27 -15.19 -9.39
N CYS A 111 -4.55 -14.62 -10.56
CA CYS A 111 -5.90 -14.48 -11.11
C CYS A 111 -6.58 -15.85 -11.29
N ALA A 112 -5.85 -16.83 -11.84
CA ALA A 112 -6.35 -18.21 -11.97
C ALA A 112 -6.64 -18.86 -10.61
N GLN A 113 -5.77 -18.66 -9.61
CA GLN A 113 -5.97 -19.20 -8.26
C GLN A 113 -7.20 -18.58 -7.58
N ILE A 114 -7.35 -17.27 -7.67
CA ILE A 114 -8.52 -16.58 -7.10
C ILE A 114 -9.80 -17.07 -7.77
N THR A 115 -9.81 -17.13 -9.12
CA THR A 115 -10.96 -17.62 -9.88
C THR A 115 -11.31 -19.06 -9.51
N SER A 116 -10.31 -19.95 -9.40
CA SER A 116 -10.53 -21.33 -9.01
C SER A 116 -11.07 -21.50 -7.57
N LEU A 117 -10.63 -20.66 -6.63
CA LEU A 117 -11.01 -20.77 -5.22
C LEU A 117 -12.37 -20.12 -4.91
N THR A 118 -12.74 -19.09 -5.67
CA THR A 118 -13.90 -18.24 -5.36
C THR A 118 -15.02 -18.35 -6.38
N GLY A 119 -14.73 -18.80 -7.61
CA GLY A 119 -15.65 -18.74 -8.74
C GLY A 119 -15.80 -17.35 -9.36
N ILE A 120 -15.16 -16.31 -8.80
CA ILE A 120 -15.20 -14.94 -9.33
C ILE A 120 -14.13 -14.81 -10.40
N ASN A 121 -14.52 -14.41 -11.60
CA ASN A 121 -13.58 -14.21 -12.69
C ASN A 121 -12.70 -12.98 -12.42
N VAL A 122 -11.39 -13.19 -12.29
CA VAL A 122 -10.40 -12.13 -12.12
C VAL A 122 -9.43 -12.18 -13.30
N ALA A 123 -9.17 -11.04 -13.92
CA ALA A 123 -8.27 -10.90 -15.06
C ALA A 123 -7.08 -9.98 -14.74
N TYR A 124 -6.16 -9.87 -15.69
CA TYR A 124 -4.95 -9.05 -15.53
C TYR A 124 -5.31 -7.56 -15.32
N GLU A 125 -6.37 -7.08 -15.97
CA GLU A 125 -6.87 -5.71 -15.91
C GLU A 125 -7.41 -5.34 -14.53
N ASP A 126 -7.80 -6.34 -13.73
CA ASP A 126 -8.24 -6.16 -12.35
C ASP A 126 -7.05 -5.99 -11.38
N VAL A 127 -5.81 -6.11 -11.85
CA VAL A 127 -4.61 -5.98 -11.01
C VAL A 127 -3.90 -4.67 -11.30
N LEU A 128 -3.88 -3.79 -10.30
CA LEU A 128 -3.10 -2.56 -10.36
C LEU A 128 -1.62 -2.89 -10.13
N ILE A 129 -0.77 -2.55 -11.10
CA ILE A 129 0.67 -2.76 -11.06
C ILE A 129 1.38 -1.41 -10.89
N LEU A 130 2.07 -1.23 -9.76
CA LEU A 130 2.82 -0.02 -9.43
C LEU A 130 4.31 -0.33 -9.43
N LYS A 131 5.06 0.16 -10.43
CA LYS A 131 6.50 -0.06 -10.53
C LYS A 131 7.30 1.02 -9.80
N SER A 132 8.32 0.58 -9.07
CA SER A 132 9.33 1.45 -8.43
C SER A 132 10.73 0.86 -8.65
N ASP A 133 11.00 0.36 -9.86
CA ASP A 133 12.25 -0.30 -10.19
C ASP A 133 13.40 0.69 -10.42
N SER A 134 14.61 0.16 -10.39
CA SER A 134 15.86 0.88 -10.63
C SER A 134 16.82 0.00 -11.42
N ASP A 135 17.98 0.52 -11.80
CA ASP A 135 19.01 -0.25 -12.50
C ASP A 135 19.50 -1.47 -11.70
N ARG A 136 19.41 -1.42 -10.36
CA ARG A 136 19.91 -2.47 -9.47
C ARG A 136 18.83 -3.38 -8.89
N LYS A 137 17.60 -2.90 -8.78
CA LYS A 137 16.50 -3.59 -8.09
C LYS A 137 15.25 -3.59 -8.97
N TYR A 138 14.68 -4.76 -9.18
CA TYR A 138 13.31 -4.88 -9.64
C TYR A 138 12.37 -4.71 -8.44
N SER A 139 11.34 -3.89 -8.58
CA SER A 139 10.36 -3.65 -7.52
C SER A 139 9.01 -3.28 -8.13
N ALA A 140 7.99 -4.08 -7.82
CA ALA A 140 6.62 -3.86 -8.26
C ALA A 140 5.64 -4.21 -7.12
N HIS A 141 4.69 -3.31 -6.86
CA HIS A 141 3.56 -3.60 -6.00
C HIS A 141 2.36 -3.98 -6.85
N LEU A 142 1.69 -5.07 -6.48
CA LEU A 142 0.47 -5.54 -7.12
C LEU A 142 -0.69 -5.36 -6.15
N ILE A 143 -1.83 -4.85 -6.61
CA ILE A 143 -3.07 -4.76 -5.83
C ILE A 143 -4.21 -5.33 -6.66
N VAL A 144 -4.82 -6.42 -6.20
CA VAL A 144 -6.01 -6.99 -6.85
C VAL A 144 -7.21 -6.11 -6.50
N ASN A 145 -7.84 -5.56 -7.52
CA ASN A 145 -8.84 -4.50 -7.45
C ASN A 145 -10.21 -5.00 -7.94
N VAL A 146 -10.74 -6.01 -7.25
CA VAL A 146 -12.07 -6.61 -7.49
C VAL A 146 -12.95 -6.29 -6.28
N ASP A 147 -14.12 -5.68 -6.50
CA ASP A 147 -14.96 -5.16 -5.41
C ASP A 147 -15.62 -6.29 -4.59
N GLU A 148 -15.86 -7.44 -5.21
CA GLU A 148 -16.44 -8.63 -4.63
C GLU A 148 -15.47 -9.39 -3.71
N ILE A 149 -14.17 -9.09 -3.77
CA ILE A 149 -13.13 -9.84 -3.08
C ILE A 149 -12.40 -8.93 -2.08
N CYS A 150 -12.51 -9.29 -0.81
CA CYS A 150 -11.65 -8.75 0.23
C CYS A 150 -11.17 -9.86 1.17
N PHE A 151 -9.95 -9.69 1.68
CA PHE A 151 -9.39 -10.55 2.71
C PHE A 151 -9.75 -9.98 4.07
N ARG A 152 -10.05 -10.86 5.03
CA ARG A 152 -10.44 -10.45 6.41
C ARG A 152 -9.42 -9.51 7.04
N ASN A 153 -8.13 -9.77 6.81
CA ASN A 153 -7.03 -8.93 7.22
C ASN A 153 -5.77 -9.25 6.40
N ASN A 154 -4.69 -8.52 6.66
CA ASN A 154 -3.40 -8.71 6.01
C ASN A 154 -2.53 -9.81 6.66
N GLN A 155 -3.09 -10.66 7.53
CA GLN A 155 -2.39 -11.83 8.08
C GLN A 155 -2.41 -12.99 7.08
N LEU A 156 -2.12 -12.70 5.81
CA LEU A 156 -1.99 -13.66 4.72
C LEU A 156 -0.83 -14.62 5.05
N ARG A 157 -1.13 -15.70 5.77
CA ARG A 157 -0.22 -16.83 5.97
C ARG A 157 -0.26 -17.73 4.73
N PHE A 158 0.17 -17.22 3.59
CA PHE A 158 0.61 -18.08 2.49
C PHE A 158 2.07 -18.44 2.76
N SER A 159 2.29 -19.55 3.48
CA SER A 159 3.61 -20.13 3.58
C SER A 159 3.91 -20.77 2.22
N VAL A 160 4.83 -20.17 1.45
CA VAL A 160 5.49 -20.85 0.33
C VAL A 160 6.45 -21.89 0.92
N ARG A 161 5.89 -22.95 1.50
CA ARG A 161 6.61 -24.12 2.00
C ARG A 161 5.91 -25.36 1.45
N SER A 162 5.94 -25.51 0.12
CA SER A 162 5.87 -26.76 -0.66
C SER A 162 5.31 -26.47 -2.05
N LEU A 163 6.22 -26.08 -2.96
CA LEU A 163 6.27 -26.67 -4.30
C LEU A 163 7.53 -27.52 -4.35
#